data_AF-A0A1V5KG87-F1
#
_entry.id   AF-A0A1V5KG87-F1
#
_cell.length_a   1.000
_cell.length_b   1.000
_cell.length_c   1.000
_cell.angle_alpha   90.00
_cell.angle_beta   90.00
_cell.angle_gamma   90.00
#
_symmetry.space_group_name_H-M   'P 1'
#
loop_
_entity.id
_entity.type
_entity.pdbx_description
1 polymer ?
#
loop_
_entity_poly.entity_id
_entity_poly.type
_entity_poly.pdbx_seq_one_letter_code
_entity_poly.pdbx_strand_id
1 'polypeptide(L)'
;MDKQKSWIGVDLDGTLAHYTRFRGYDHIGKPIPIMLYRVRKWIEKGLRVKIVTARASHPDGIAPVQAWLKKYGLGELEVTNAKDFDMIELWDDRAVKVMANTGNPIIYPSVLGLPQAPLVEFDEVYLSKSNSDRTPAYIRGEKLTPQKRLPWIFRMINKWLASRKKD
;
A
#
# COMPACT_ATOMS: atom_id res chain seq x y z
N MET A 1 17.98 13.37 -11.45
CA MET A 1 16.50 13.23 -11.37
C MET A 1 15.96 14.48 -10.75
N ASP A 2 14.99 15.10 -11.41
CA ASP A 2 14.25 16.22 -10.83
C ASP A 2 13.37 15.65 -9.70
N LYS A 3 13.74 15.92 -8.44
CA LYS A 3 13.01 15.39 -7.27
C LYS A 3 11.54 15.81 -7.26
N GLN A 4 11.15 16.87 -7.98
CA GLN A 4 9.75 17.25 -8.11
C GLN A 4 8.95 16.32 -9.02
N LYS A 5 9.59 15.59 -9.93
CA LYS A 5 8.91 14.70 -10.89
C LYS A 5 8.75 13.29 -10.36
N SER A 6 9.75 12.81 -9.61
CA SER A 6 9.78 11.45 -9.06
C SER A 6 8.53 11.11 -8.26
N TRP A 7 8.03 9.88 -8.41
CA TRP A 7 6.80 9.44 -7.72
C TRP A 7 6.83 7.98 -7.27
N ILE A 8 6.04 7.71 -6.24
CA ILE A 8 5.83 6.39 -5.65
C ILE A 8 4.56 5.77 -6.24
N GLY A 9 4.66 4.60 -6.85
CA GLY A 9 3.53 3.83 -7.33
C GLY A 9 2.92 2.97 -6.22
N VAL A 10 1.59 2.98 -6.11
CA VAL A 10 0.86 2.16 -5.14
C VAL A 10 -0.26 1.43 -5.85
N ASP A 11 -0.25 0.10 -5.80
CA ASP A 11 -1.38 -0.70 -6.27
C ASP A 11 -2.62 -0.52 -5.39
N LEU A 12 -3.79 -0.77 -5.99
CA LEU A 12 -5.08 -0.73 -5.32
C LEU A 12 -5.50 -2.09 -4.76
N ASP A 13 -5.69 -3.09 -5.61
CA ASP A 13 -6.42 -4.32 -5.25
C ASP A 13 -5.52 -5.37 -4.60
N GLY A 14 -5.55 -5.45 -3.26
CA GLY A 14 -4.67 -6.30 -2.48
C GLY A 14 -3.60 -5.50 -1.74
N THR A 15 -3.38 -4.26 -2.17
CA THR A 15 -2.33 -3.37 -1.65
C THR A 15 -2.90 -2.21 -0.82
N LEU A 16 -3.60 -1.26 -1.45
CA LEU A 16 -4.24 -0.13 -0.75
C LEU A 16 -5.67 -0.47 -0.28
N ALA A 17 -6.37 -1.36 -0.97
CA ALA A 17 -7.71 -1.82 -0.69
C ALA A 17 -7.75 -3.35 -0.59
N HIS A 18 -8.59 -3.87 0.32
CA HIS A 18 -8.81 -5.31 0.43
C HIS A 18 -9.41 -5.86 -0.85
N TYR A 19 -8.77 -6.90 -1.39
CA TYR A 19 -9.24 -7.60 -2.58
C TYR A 19 -9.37 -9.10 -2.30
N THR A 20 -10.37 -9.72 -2.93
CA THR A 20 -10.60 -11.18 -2.86
C THR A 20 -10.82 -11.75 -4.25
N ARG A 21 -11.73 -11.13 -5.00
CA ARG A 21 -12.01 -11.41 -6.40
C ARG A 21 -12.61 -10.17 -7.05
N PHE A 22 -12.51 -10.08 -8.37
CA PHE A 22 -13.17 -9.05 -9.14
C PHE A 22 -14.68 -9.25 -9.11
N ARG A 23 -15.43 -8.16 -8.91
CA ARG A 23 -16.90 -8.17 -8.84
C ARG A 23 -17.53 -6.99 -9.62
N GLY A 24 -16.77 -6.37 -10.51
CA GLY A 24 -17.11 -5.10 -11.14
C GLY A 24 -16.17 -3.96 -10.74
N TYR A 25 -16.12 -2.92 -11.57
CA TYR A 25 -15.23 -1.77 -11.37
C TYR A 25 -15.61 -0.93 -10.15
N ASP A 26 -16.90 -0.85 -9.85
CA ASP A 26 -17.52 -0.19 -8.69
C ASP A 26 -17.29 -0.91 -7.36
N HIS A 27 -16.97 -2.21 -7.40
CA HIS A 27 -16.68 -2.99 -6.20
C HIS A 27 -15.19 -2.92 -5.81
N ILE A 28 -14.86 -1.96 -4.93
CA ILE A 28 -13.54 -1.81 -4.31
C ILE A 28 -13.68 -2.01 -2.79
N GLY A 29 -12.81 -2.83 -2.20
CA GLY A 29 -12.88 -3.19 -0.79
C GLY A 29 -12.55 -2.05 0.19
N LYS A 30 -12.56 -2.36 1.48
CA LYS A 30 -12.14 -1.42 2.53
C LYS A 30 -10.64 -1.13 2.41
N PRO A 31 -10.17 0.06 2.83
CA PRO A 31 -8.74 0.38 2.81
C PRO A 31 -7.98 -0.58 3.74
N ILE A 32 -6.77 -0.95 3.34
CA ILE A 32 -5.80 -1.63 4.19
C ILE A 32 -5.16 -0.55 5.09
N PRO A 33 -5.41 -0.57 6.42
CA PRO A 33 -5.13 0.59 7.28
C PRO A 33 -3.68 1.07 7.27
N ILE A 34 -2.73 0.13 7.28
CA ILE A 34 -1.30 0.47 7.29
C ILE A 34 -0.88 1.09 5.95
N MET A 35 -1.38 0.58 4.82
CA MET A 35 -1.04 1.15 3.51
C MET A 35 -1.66 2.54 3.31
N LEU A 36 -2.91 2.73 3.73
CA LEU A 36 -3.55 4.05 3.74
C LEU A 36 -2.76 5.05 4.60
N TYR A 37 -2.26 4.62 5.75
CA TYR A 37 -1.40 5.43 6.61
C TYR A 37 -0.11 5.85 5.91
N ARG A 38 0.60 4.91 5.27
CA ARG A 38 1.82 5.18 4.48
C ARG A 38 1.59 6.24 3.43
N VAL A 39 0.57 6.05 2.59
CA VAL A 39 0.24 6.98 1.51
C VAL A 39 0.02 8.39 2.05
N ARG A 40 -0.75 8.53 3.13
CA ARG A 40 -0.99 9.83 3.77
C ARG A 40 0.31 10.44 4.31
N LYS A 41 1.19 9.65 4.93
CA LYS A 41 2.49 10.14 5.41
C LYS A 41 3.41 10.60 4.30
N TRP A 42 3.39 9.93 3.15
CA TRP A 42 4.14 10.38 1.98
C TRP A 42 3.60 11.70 1.43
N ILE A 43 2.27 11.84 1.33
CA ILE A 43 1.62 13.10 0.91
C ILE A 43 1.93 14.24 1.90
N GLU A 44 1.82 14.00 3.22
CA GLU A 44 2.16 14.98 4.26
C GLU A 44 3.62 15.45 4.18
N LYS A 45 4.52 14.59 3.68
CA LYS A 45 5.94 14.91 3.45
C LYS A 45 6.20 15.58 2.09
N GLY A 46 5.16 15.87 1.32
CA GLY A 46 5.27 16.47 -0.02
C GLY A 46 5.79 15.50 -1.08
N LEU A 47 5.72 14.18 -0.85
CA LEU A 47 6.10 13.18 -1.85
C LEU A 47 4.94 12.94 -2.82
N ARG A 48 5.25 12.85 -4.11
CA ARG A 48 4.27 12.52 -5.14
C ARG A 48 3.96 11.03 -5.09
N VAL A 49 2.67 10.70 -5.04
CA VAL A 49 2.16 9.32 -5.06
C VAL A 49 1.18 9.20 -6.23
N LYS A 50 1.21 8.07 -6.93
CA LYS A 50 0.19 7.71 -7.92
C LYS A 50 -0.37 6.33 -7.59
N ILE A 51 -1.63 6.11 -7.95
CA ILE A 51 -2.23 4.78 -7.92
C ILE A 51 -1.93 4.07 -9.23
N VAL A 52 -1.27 2.92 -9.15
CA VAL A 52 -0.92 2.08 -10.30
C VAL A 52 -1.79 0.83 -10.23
N THR A 53 -2.86 0.74 -11.01
CA THR A 53 -3.83 -0.36 -10.88
C THR A 53 -4.25 -0.93 -12.23
N ALA A 54 -4.41 -2.25 -12.27
CA ALA A 54 -4.99 -2.94 -13.43
C ALA A 54 -6.40 -2.45 -13.77
N ARG A 55 -7.16 -1.88 -12.81
CA ARG A 55 -8.47 -1.28 -13.10
C ARG A 55 -8.39 -0.15 -14.13
N ALA A 56 -7.30 0.62 -14.13
CA ALA A 56 -7.06 1.69 -15.09
C ALA A 56 -6.67 1.20 -16.49
N SER A 57 -6.56 -0.12 -16.72
CA SER A 57 -6.42 -0.67 -18.07
C SER A 57 -7.70 -0.55 -18.90
N HIS A 58 -8.83 -0.21 -18.28
CA HIS A 58 -10.11 0.02 -18.93
C HIS A 58 -10.69 1.37 -18.49
N PRO A 59 -11.26 2.18 -19.40
CA PRO A 59 -11.84 3.49 -19.06
C PRO A 59 -12.85 3.45 -17.91
N ASP A 60 -13.72 2.42 -17.90
CA ASP A 60 -14.74 2.21 -16.87
C ASP A 60 -14.18 2.00 -15.46
N GLY A 61 -12.90 1.65 -15.34
CA GLY A 61 -12.24 1.44 -14.06
C GLY A 61 -11.73 2.71 -13.39
N ILE A 62 -11.51 3.79 -14.14
CA ILE A 62 -10.85 5.00 -13.61
C ILE A 62 -11.79 5.76 -12.66
N ALA A 63 -13.01 6.04 -13.09
CA ALA A 63 -13.96 6.84 -12.28
C ALA A 63 -14.31 6.18 -10.93
N PRO A 64 -14.56 4.86 -10.83
CA PRO A 64 -14.75 4.18 -9.55
C PRO A 64 -13.55 4.26 -8.61
N VAL A 65 -12.32 4.14 -9.14
CA VAL A 65 -11.10 4.29 -8.34
C VAL A 65 -10.99 5.71 -7.80
N GLN A 66 -11.21 6.73 -8.63
CA GLN A 66 -11.17 8.12 -8.19
C GLN A 66 -12.21 8.41 -7.11
N ALA A 67 -13.43 7.90 -7.26
CA ALA A 67 -14.49 8.04 -6.27
C ALA A 67 -14.12 7.38 -4.93
N TRP A 68 -13.49 6.21 -4.99
CA TRP A 68 -12.98 5.51 -3.80
C TRP A 68 -11.86 6.31 -3.13
N LEU A 69 -10.91 6.85 -3.89
CA LEU A 69 -9.83 7.68 -3.37
C LEU A 69 -10.37 8.93 -2.67
N LYS A 70 -11.30 9.64 -3.32
CA LYS A 70 -11.98 10.81 -2.75
C LYS A 70 -12.66 10.48 -1.42
N LYS A 71 -13.38 9.35 -1.34
CA LYS A 71 -14.04 8.87 -0.11
C LYS A 71 -13.08 8.68 1.07
N TYR A 72 -11.81 8.37 0.81
CA TYR A 72 -10.79 8.19 1.84
C TYR A 72 -9.77 9.33 1.91
N GLY A 73 -10.09 10.51 1.34
CA GLY A 73 -9.26 11.71 1.44
C GLY A 73 -7.98 11.65 0.61
N LEU A 74 -7.98 10.90 -0.48
CA LEU A 74 -6.88 10.75 -1.44
C LEU A 74 -7.28 11.21 -2.86
N GLY A 75 -8.33 12.04 -2.97
CA GLY A 75 -9.00 12.36 -4.24
C GLY A 75 -8.15 13.06 -5.30
N GLU A 76 -6.98 13.60 -4.94
CA GLU A 76 -6.07 14.29 -5.84
C GLU A 76 -5.00 13.37 -6.45
N LEU A 77 -4.96 12.09 -6.06
CA LEU A 77 -3.98 11.16 -6.60
C LEU A 77 -4.32 10.79 -8.04
N GLU A 78 -3.31 10.84 -8.91
CA GLU A 78 -3.36 10.36 -10.29
C GLU A 78 -3.53 8.83 -10.30
N VAL A 79 -4.39 8.33 -11.19
CA VAL A 79 -4.63 6.89 -11.40
C VAL A 79 -4.10 6.50 -12.78
N THR A 80 -3.25 5.49 -12.84
CA THR A 80 -2.63 5.00 -14.07
C THR A 80 -2.50 3.48 -14.05
N ASN A 81 -2.35 2.86 -15.22
CA ASN A 81 -1.92 1.47 -15.37
C ASN A 81 -0.49 1.36 -15.95
N ALA A 82 0.19 2.48 -16.15
CA ALA A 82 1.51 2.54 -16.78
C ALA A 82 2.56 3.14 -15.83
N LYS A 83 3.78 2.61 -15.90
CA LYS A 83 4.97 3.23 -15.32
C LYS A 83 5.60 4.20 -16.30
N ASP A 84 6.30 5.19 -15.77
CA ASP A 84 7.15 6.10 -16.53
C ASP A 84 8.58 6.12 -15.92
N PHE A 85 9.47 6.94 -16.47
CA PHE A 85 10.85 7.06 -15.99
C PHE A 85 10.98 7.73 -14.61
N ASP A 86 9.93 8.43 -14.16
CA ASP A 86 9.91 9.14 -12.88
C ASP A 86 9.38 8.25 -11.74
N MET A 87 8.86 7.06 -12.04
CA MET A 87 8.47 6.09 -11.00
C MET A 87 9.72 5.53 -10.32
N ILE A 88 9.93 5.87 -9.05
CA ILE A 88 11.13 5.45 -8.30
C ILE A 88 10.93 4.10 -7.60
N GLU A 89 9.70 3.76 -7.23
CA GLU A 89 9.37 2.46 -6.65
C GLU A 89 7.87 2.13 -6.82
N LEU A 90 7.53 0.85 -6.65
CA LEU A 90 6.17 0.32 -6.71
C LEU A 90 5.88 -0.52 -5.47
N TRP A 91 4.80 -0.20 -4.77
CA TRP A 91 4.19 -1.02 -3.73
C TRP A 91 3.03 -1.79 -4.34
N ASP A 92 3.12 -3.12 -4.32
CA ASP A 92 2.15 -4.03 -4.96
C ASP A 92 2.25 -5.40 -4.27
N ASP A 93 1.12 -6.04 -3.97
CA ASP A 93 1.05 -7.32 -3.26
C ASP A 93 1.58 -8.51 -4.08
N ARG A 94 1.79 -8.32 -5.39
CA ARG A 94 2.28 -9.33 -6.34
C ARG A 94 3.69 -9.03 -6.85
N ALA A 95 4.25 -7.85 -6.56
CA ALA A 95 5.58 -7.50 -7.04
C ALA A 95 6.69 -8.23 -6.26
N VAL A 96 7.68 -8.73 -7.00
CA VAL A 96 8.94 -9.27 -6.44
C VAL A 96 10.07 -8.37 -6.91
N LYS A 97 10.84 -7.82 -5.97
CA LYS A 97 12.03 -7.02 -6.30
C LYS A 97 13.13 -7.93 -6.82
N VAL A 98 13.75 -7.51 -7.92
CA VAL A 98 14.88 -8.21 -8.55
C VAL A 98 16.14 -7.37 -8.37
N MET A 99 17.27 -8.03 -8.08
CA MET A 99 18.58 -7.37 -8.06
C MET A 99 18.92 -6.90 -9.48
N ALA A 100 19.19 -5.60 -9.62
CA ALA A 100 19.39 -4.96 -10.92
C ALA A 100 20.42 -5.70 -11.78
N ASN A 101 20.05 -5.95 -13.03
CA ASN A 101 20.88 -6.64 -14.04
C ASN A 101 21.28 -8.10 -13.70
N THR A 102 20.59 -8.76 -12.77
CA THR A 102 20.92 -10.17 -12.43
C THR A 102 19.79 -11.16 -12.67
N GLY A 103 18.53 -10.71 -12.72
CA GLY A 103 17.36 -11.60 -12.73
C GLY A 103 17.08 -12.30 -11.40
N ASN A 104 17.95 -12.15 -10.39
CA ASN A 104 17.80 -12.82 -9.10
C ASN A 104 16.79 -12.08 -8.19
N PRO A 105 15.80 -12.78 -7.62
CA PRO A 105 14.83 -12.17 -6.72
C PRO A 105 15.42 -11.89 -5.34
N ILE A 106 14.92 -10.82 -4.70
CA ILE A 106 15.17 -10.57 -3.28
C ILE A 106 14.09 -11.31 -2.49
N ILE A 107 14.46 -12.47 -1.92
CA ILE A 107 13.53 -13.39 -1.24
C ILE A 107 13.53 -13.28 0.29
N TYR A 108 14.37 -12.40 0.85
CA TYR A 108 14.44 -12.13 2.28
C TYR A 108 14.62 -10.63 2.54
N PRO A 109 14.21 -10.14 3.73
CA PRO A 109 14.51 -8.78 4.17
C PRO A 109 16.03 -8.52 4.11
N SER A 110 16.42 -7.60 3.24
CA SER A 110 17.82 -7.23 2.99
C SER A 110 17.90 -5.72 2.80
N VAL A 111 19.06 -5.13 3.05
CA VAL A 111 19.34 -3.72 2.71
C VAL A 111 19.07 -3.43 1.22
N LEU A 112 19.27 -4.43 0.36
CA LEU A 112 18.95 -4.34 -1.07
C LEU A 112 17.45 -4.30 -1.34
N GLY A 113 16.64 -4.81 -0.41
CA GLY A 113 15.18 -4.86 -0.46
C GLY A 113 14.50 -3.64 0.14
N LEU A 114 15.24 -2.71 0.74
CA LEU A 114 14.64 -1.52 1.35
C LEU A 114 13.93 -0.65 0.29
N PRO A 115 12.76 -0.08 0.64
CA PRO A 115 12.10 0.90 -0.20
C PRO A 115 12.91 2.20 -0.26
N GLN A 116 12.72 2.94 -1.36
CA GLN A 116 13.21 4.30 -1.52
C GLN A 116 12.34 5.30 -0.77
N ALA A 117 11.02 5.07 -0.67
CA ALA A 117 10.18 5.94 0.15
C ALA A 117 10.50 5.75 1.64
N PRO A 118 10.34 6.82 2.45
CA PRO A 118 10.51 6.72 3.88
C PRO A 118 9.58 5.66 4.48
N LEU A 119 10.16 4.76 5.26
CA LEU A 119 9.42 3.88 6.14
C LEU A 119 8.63 4.71 7.16
N VAL A 120 7.50 4.17 7.60
CA VAL A 120 6.73 4.71 8.71
C VAL A 120 7.14 4.02 10.00
N GLU A 121 6.83 4.61 11.14
CA GLU A 121 7.19 4.10 12.48
C GLU A 121 6.73 2.65 12.72
N PHE A 122 5.70 2.19 12.01
CA PHE A 122 5.22 0.81 12.11
C PHE A 122 6.14 -0.22 11.43
N ASP A 123 6.99 0.20 10.50
CA ASP A 123 7.97 -0.66 9.83
C ASP A 123 9.06 -1.10 10.77
N GLU A 124 9.57 -0.19 11.60
CA GLU A 124 10.63 -0.50 12.55
C GLU A 124 10.18 -1.59 13.54
N VAL A 125 8.92 -1.53 13.97
CA VAL A 125 8.29 -2.57 14.81
C VAL A 125 8.13 -3.89 14.06
N TYR A 126 7.90 -3.87 12.75
CA TYR A 126 7.82 -5.09 11.95
C TYR A 126 9.21 -5.69 11.68
N LEU A 127 10.19 -4.84 11.39
CA LEU A 127 11.58 -5.21 11.07
C LEU A 127 12.38 -5.64 12.31
N SER A 128 11.95 -5.28 13.52
CA SER A 128 12.57 -5.77 14.76
C SER A 128 12.15 -7.19 15.15
N LYS A 129 11.11 -7.75 14.51
CA LYS A 129 10.60 -9.11 14.80
C LYS A 129 11.50 -10.18 14.18
N SER A 130 11.58 -11.35 14.82
CA SER A 130 12.21 -12.54 14.25
C SER A 130 11.48 -13.00 12.97
N ASN A 131 12.14 -13.77 12.10
CA ASN A 131 11.52 -14.26 10.86
C ASN A 131 10.26 -15.11 11.11
N SER A 132 10.20 -15.90 12.18
CA SER A 132 9.01 -16.68 12.58
C SER A 132 7.83 -15.81 13.00
N ASP A 133 8.09 -14.63 13.55
CA ASP A 133 7.08 -13.69 14.05
C ASP A 133 6.49 -12.78 12.97
N ARG A 134 7.13 -12.71 11.79
CA ARG A 134 6.68 -11.92 10.63
C ARG A 134 5.61 -12.62 9.80
N THR A 135 5.50 -13.95 9.90
CA THR A 135 4.46 -14.70 9.20
C THR A 135 3.07 -14.28 9.71
N PRO A 136 2.14 -13.82 8.85
CA PRO A 136 0.79 -13.53 9.28
C PRO A 136 0.10 -14.77 9.84
N ALA A 137 -0.63 -14.63 10.95
CA ALA A 137 -1.28 -15.76 11.63
C ALA A 137 -2.25 -16.55 10.72
N TYR A 138 -2.82 -15.91 9.69
CA TYR A 138 -3.67 -16.58 8.71
C TYR A 138 -2.91 -17.54 7.77
N ILE A 139 -1.60 -17.33 7.56
CA ILE A 139 -0.74 -18.25 6.80
C ILE A 139 -0.34 -19.44 7.68
N ARG A 140 -0.27 -19.27 9.01
CA ARG A 140 0.07 -20.34 9.97
C ARG A 140 -1.09 -21.28 10.33
N GLY A 141 -2.28 -21.10 9.76
CA GLY A 141 -3.47 -21.91 10.09
C GLY A 141 -3.98 -21.71 11.52
N GLU A 142 -3.50 -20.70 12.25
CA GLU A 142 -3.93 -20.42 13.62
C GLU A 142 -5.31 -19.73 13.61
N LYS A 143 -6.29 -20.28 14.34
CA LYS A 143 -7.57 -19.58 14.60
C LYS A 143 -7.29 -18.30 15.38
N LEU A 144 -7.45 -17.15 14.73
CA LEU A 144 -7.36 -15.82 15.36
C LEU A 144 -8.44 -15.67 16.44
N THR A 145 -8.06 -15.73 17.71
CA THR A 145 -8.95 -15.44 18.85
C THR A 145 -9.37 -13.96 18.85
N PRO A 146 -10.56 -13.61 19.38
CA PRO A 146 -11.05 -12.21 19.38
C PRO A 146 -10.08 -11.21 20.01
N GLN A 147 -9.27 -11.61 21.00
CA GLN A 147 -8.24 -10.75 21.60
C GLN A 147 -7.02 -10.49 20.69
N LYS A 148 -6.73 -11.39 19.73
CA LYS A 148 -5.72 -11.19 18.68
C LYS A 148 -6.25 -10.42 17.46
N ARG A 149 -7.55 -10.10 17.42
CA ARG A 149 -8.15 -9.30 16.35
C ARG A 149 -7.80 -7.83 16.58
N LEU A 150 -6.93 -7.34 15.71
CA LEU A 150 -6.37 -5.99 15.67
C LEU A 150 -5.38 -5.71 16.82
N PRO A 151 -4.06 -5.83 16.56
CA PRO A 151 -3.02 -5.25 17.41
C PRO A 151 -3.39 -3.82 17.85
N TRP A 152 -2.96 -3.38 19.03
CA TRP A 152 -3.19 -2.02 19.54
C TRP A 152 -2.86 -0.92 18.50
N ILE A 153 -1.89 -1.18 17.62
CA ILE A 153 -1.53 -0.38 16.45
C ILE A 153 -2.72 -0.15 15.51
N PHE A 154 -3.49 -1.19 15.17
CA PHE A 154 -4.69 -1.06 14.36
C PHE A 154 -5.79 -0.27 15.09
N ARG A 155 -5.88 -0.33 16.42
CA ARG A 155 -6.78 0.54 17.20
C ARG A 155 -6.34 2.01 17.10
N MET A 156 -5.05 2.31 17.19
CA MET A 156 -4.54 3.68 16.99
C MET A 156 -4.77 4.18 15.56
N ILE A 157 -4.44 3.39 14.55
CA ILE A 157 -4.65 3.77 13.15
C ILE A 157 -6.15 4.00 12.89
N ASN A 158 -7.02 3.11 13.36
CA ASN A 158 -8.46 3.29 13.21
C ASN A 158 -9.00 4.49 14.00
N LYS A 159 -8.47 4.78 15.20
CA LYS A 159 -8.84 5.96 16.00
C LYS A 159 -8.39 7.25 15.30
N TRP A 160 -7.18 7.26 14.74
CA TRP A 160 -6.65 8.36 13.94
C TRP A 160 -7.48 8.56 12.66
N LEU A 161 -7.78 7.49 11.92
CA LEU A 161 -8.65 7.54 10.73
C LEU A 161 -10.07 8.03 11.07
N ALA A 162 -10.62 7.62 12.21
CA ALA A 162 -11.94 8.06 12.66
C ALA A 162 -11.97 9.54 13.08
N SER A 163 -10.87 10.06 13.65
CA SER A 163 -10.77 11.47 14.06
C SER A 163 -10.80 12.45 12.89
N ARG A 164 -10.40 12.02 11.69
CA ARG A 164 -10.37 12.84 10.46
C ARG A 164 -11.61 12.72 9.57
N LYS A 165 -12.63 11.97 9.98
CA LYS A 165 -13.94 11.90 9.27
C LYS A 165 -14.90 13.03 9.68
N LYS A 166 -14.49 13.91 10.60
CA LYS A 166 -15.29 15.01 11.14
C LYS A 166 -14.89 16.39 10.61
N ASP A 167 -13.87 16.45 9.77
CA ASP A 167 -13.45 17.63 9.00
C ASP A 167 -13.80 17.39 7.52
#